data_AF-A0A371HYK0-F1
#
_entry.id   AF-A0A371HYK0-F1
#
_cell.length_a   1.000
_cell.length_b   1.000
_cell.length_c   1.000
_cell.angle_alpha   90.00
_cell.angle_beta   90.00
_cell.angle_gamma   90.00
#
_symmetry.space_group_name_H-M   'P 1'
#
loop_
_entity.id
_entity.type
_entity.pdbx_description
1 polymer ?
#
loop_
_entity_poly.entity_id
_entity_poly.type
_entity_poly.pdbx_seq_one_letter_code
_entity_poly.pdbx_strand_id
1 'polypeptide(L)'
;MDKGQGIALIFWTSKQLLHLEHSYPNFLKLLNVQSCSSLQMLLELPPFLQTLKAQSCTSLWTLPELPLSLETLDAQLCSSLQIIPKIPPFLKTLDARDCKSLQSLPVLPPSLETLNTQSCISLQTLPELPLLLETLNA
;
A
#
# COMPACT_ATOMS: atom_id res chain seq x y z
N MET A 1 -11.66 7.82 26.93
CA MET A 1 -10.92 6.57 27.22
C MET A 1 -10.88 5.80 25.93
N ASP A 2 -9.76 5.84 25.22
CA ASP A 2 -9.33 4.68 24.45
C ASP A 2 -7.80 4.70 24.42
N LYS A 3 -7.22 3.64 24.97
CA LYS A 3 -5.78 3.42 25.13
C LYS A 3 -5.47 2.24 24.23
N GLY A 4 -4.47 2.39 23.37
CA GLY A 4 -3.80 1.25 22.77
C GLY A 4 -3.75 1.30 21.25
N GLN A 5 -2.72 1.94 20.73
CA GLN A 5 -1.73 1.37 19.81
C GLN A 5 -0.76 2.50 19.44
N GLY A 6 0.54 2.26 19.59
CA GLY A 6 1.58 3.26 19.39
C GLY A 6 1.58 3.78 17.95
N ILE A 7 1.01 4.96 17.75
CA ILE A 7 1.11 5.71 16.51
C ILE A 7 2.46 6.42 16.55
N ALA A 8 3.47 5.84 15.90
CA ALA A 8 4.66 6.62 15.54
C ALA A 8 4.24 7.57 14.42
N LEU A 9 3.73 8.75 14.78
CA LEU A 9 3.52 9.87 13.88
C LEU A 9 4.90 10.36 13.44
N ILE A 10 5.43 9.83 12.34
CA ILE A 10 6.53 10.49 11.66
C ILE A 10 5.90 11.59 10.81
N PHE A 11 5.92 12.82 11.34
CA PHE A 11 5.45 14.00 10.64
C PHE A 11 6.25 14.17 9.33
N TRP A 12 5.59 13.98 8.20
CA TRP A 12 6.13 14.44 6.91
C TRP A 12 5.59 15.84 6.67
N THR A 13 6.17 16.83 7.34
CA THR A 13 5.92 18.23 6.99
C THR A 13 7.24 18.97 6.78
N SER A 14 7.51 19.20 5.50
CA SER A 14 8.26 20.34 4.94
C SER A 14 9.74 20.54 5.28
N LYS A 15 10.54 20.40 4.22
CA LYS A 15 11.80 21.08 3.88
C LYS A 15 12.90 21.13 4.95
N GLN A 16 14.02 20.54 4.53
CA GLN A 16 15.32 20.41 5.18
C GLN A 16 15.37 19.27 6.19
N LEU A 17 16.03 18.19 5.79
CA LEU A 17 17.19 17.63 6.51
C LEU A 17 17.84 16.59 5.59
N LEU A 18 19.00 16.98 5.06
CA LEU A 18 20.02 16.06 4.56
C LEU A 18 20.51 15.22 5.75
N HIS A 19 20.68 13.92 5.52
CA HIS A 19 21.25 12.94 6.45
C HIS A 19 20.48 12.69 7.75
N LEU A 20 19.53 11.78 7.68
CA LEU A 20 19.18 10.95 8.82
C LEU A 20 19.09 9.52 8.28
N GLU A 21 19.97 8.65 8.77
CA GLU A 21 19.78 7.20 8.71
C GLU A 21 18.50 6.89 9.49
N HIS A 22 17.36 7.00 8.81
CA HIS A 22 16.04 6.72 9.37
C HIS A 22 15.85 5.20 9.44
N SER A 23 16.58 4.55 10.34
CA SER A 23 16.27 3.17 10.70
C SER A 23 14.87 3.16 11.29
N TYR A 24 13.91 2.59 10.56
CA TYR A 24 12.63 2.20 11.15
C TYR A 24 12.91 1.38 12.41
N PRO A 25 12.10 1.49 13.48
CA PRO A 25 12.18 0.50 14.54
C PRO A 25 11.96 -0.87 13.89
N ASN A 26 12.91 -1.80 14.07
CA ASN A 26 12.94 -3.14 13.45
C ASN A 26 11.72 -4.03 13.77
N PHE A 27 10.72 -3.48 14.45
CA PHE A 27 9.50 -4.16 14.87
C PHE A 27 8.23 -3.46 14.33
N LEU A 28 8.35 -2.45 13.46
CA LEU A 28 7.18 -1.77 12.92
C LEU A 28 6.43 -2.69 11.96
N LYS A 29 5.32 -3.24 12.44
CA LYS A 29 4.44 -4.14 11.66
C LYS A 29 3.34 -3.41 10.91
N LEU A 30 2.98 -2.21 11.34
CA LEU A 30 1.91 -1.42 10.75
C LEU A 30 2.40 0.01 10.48
N LEU A 31 2.21 0.45 9.23
CA LEU A 31 2.48 1.80 8.79
C LEU A 31 1.16 2.37 8.27
N ASN A 32 0.69 3.42 8.92
CA ASN A 32 -0.53 4.12 8.54
C ASN A 32 -0.16 5.54 8.09
N VAL A 33 -0.35 5.82 6.80
CA VAL A 33 -0.13 7.11 6.15
C VAL A 33 -1.41 7.60 5.46
N GLN A 34 -2.57 7.29 6.03
CA GLN A 34 -3.88 7.70 5.51
C GLN A 34 -4.03 9.22 5.36
N SER A 35 -4.85 9.62 4.38
CA SER A 35 -5.25 11.02 4.11
C SER A 35 -4.08 11.97 3.83
N CYS A 36 -2.92 11.44 3.39
CA CYS A 36 -1.77 12.23 3.01
C CYS A 36 -1.91 12.73 1.56
N SER A 37 -2.80 13.70 1.34
CA SER A 37 -3.15 14.19 -0.01
C SER A 37 -1.99 14.86 -0.78
N SER A 38 -0.94 15.31 -0.10
CA SER A 38 0.27 15.88 -0.71
C SER A 38 1.41 14.87 -0.88
N LEU A 39 1.26 13.64 -0.36
CA LEU A 39 2.27 12.60 -0.46
C LEU A 39 2.29 12.06 -1.89
N GLN A 40 3.39 12.29 -2.60
CA GLN A 40 3.54 11.86 -4.00
C GLN A 40 4.20 10.48 -4.11
N MET A 41 5.11 10.16 -3.19
CA MET A 41 5.90 8.94 -3.19
C MET A 41 6.30 8.58 -1.75
N LEU A 42 6.35 7.28 -1.45
CA LEU A 42 7.00 6.73 -0.27
C LEU A 42 8.41 6.27 -0.67
N LEU A 43 9.45 6.63 0.10
CA LEU A 43 10.85 6.34 -0.26
C LEU A 43 11.23 4.90 0.10
N GLU A 44 11.03 4.52 1.35
CA GLU A 44 11.33 3.18 1.86
C GLU A 44 10.20 2.72 2.78
N LEU A 45 10.12 1.39 2.98
CA LEU A 45 9.21 0.77 3.92
C LEU A 45 10.02 -0.03 4.95
N PRO A 46 9.55 -0.12 6.20
CA PRO A 46 10.17 -0.99 7.20
C PRO A 46 10.28 -2.43 6.68
N PRO A 47 11.43 -3.11 6.86
CA PRO A 47 11.67 -4.43 6.28
C PRO A 47 10.75 -5.53 6.85
N PHE A 48 10.19 -5.33 8.04
CA PHE A 48 9.30 -6.27 8.73
C PHE A 48 7.84 -5.80 8.77
N LEU A 49 7.47 -4.86 7.89
CA LEU A 49 6.12 -4.34 7.80
C LEU A 49 5.16 -5.45 7.33
N GLN A 50 4.05 -5.63 8.06
CA GLN A 50 2.99 -6.58 7.72
C GLN A 50 1.77 -5.89 7.12
N THR A 51 1.52 -4.63 7.48
CA THR A 51 0.35 -3.86 7.04
C THR A 51 0.74 -2.45 6.62
N LEU A 52 0.43 -2.09 5.38
CA LEU A 52 0.52 -0.72 4.87
C LEU A 52 -0.88 -0.17 4.60
N LYS A 53 -1.25 0.91 5.29
CA LYS A 53 -2.47 1.68 5.04
C LYS A 53 -2.11 3.04 4.47
N ALA A 54 -2.39 3.26 3.20
CA ALA A 54 -2.12 4.49 2.46
C ALA A 54 -3.40 5.07 1.84
N GLN A 55 -4.53 4.95 2.54
CA GLN A 55 -5.84 5.32 2.01
C GLN A 55 -5.94 6.84 1.77
N SER A 56 -6.68 7.25 0.73
CA SER A 56 -6.96 8.67 0.43
C SER A 56 -5.70 9.52 0.19
N CYS A 57 -4.58 8.90 -0.21
CA CYS A 57 -3.38 9.60 -0.66
C CYS A 57 -3.53 9.97 -2.14
N THR A 58 -4.33 11.01 -2.41
CA THR A 58 -4.78 11.32 -3.78
C THR A 58 -3.67 11.76 -4.73
N SER A 59 -2.52 12.23 -4.24
CA SER A 59 -1.34 12.57 -5.07
C SER A 59 -0.31 11.43 -5.16
N LEU A 60 -0.51 10.32 -4.45
CA LEU A 60 0.41 9.18 -4.46
C LEU A 60 0.31 8.49 -5.81
N TRP A 61 1.38 8.55 -6.60
CA TRP A 61 1.37 8.03 -7.96
C TRP A 61 2.07 6.67 -8.09
N THR A 62 2.92 6.31 -7.12
CA THR A 62 3.60 5.02 -7.02
C THR A 62 3.86 4.63 -5.56
N LEU A 63 4.05 3.33 -5.32
CA LEU A 63 4.60 2.78 -4.07
C LEU A 63 6.07 2.35 -4.26
N PRO A 64 6.89 2.36 -3.20
CA PRO A 64 8.23 1.79 -3.19
C PRO A 64 8.15 0.25 -3.18
N GLU A 65 9.28 -0.42 -3.26
CA GLU A 65 9.33 -1.87 -3.10
C GLU A 65 8.65 -2.30 -1.80
N LEU A 66 7.77 -3.30 -1.93
CA LEU A 66 7.01 -3.82 -0.80
C LEU A 66 7.85 -4.85 -0.04
N PRO A 67 7.91 -4.78 1.30
CA PRO A 67 8.69 -5.72 2.09
C PRO A 67 8.11 -7.13 1.99
N LEU A 68 8.99 -8.13 2.05
CA LEU A 68 8.60 -9.54 1.91
C LEU A 68 7.60 -10.01 2.97
N SER A 69 7.58 -9.35 4.13
CA SER A 69 6.67 -9.64 5.24
C SER A 69 5.27 -9.05 5.07
N LEU A 70 5.01 -8.25 4.03
CA LEU A 70 3.74 -7.55 3.87
C LEU A 70 2.62 -8.55 3.59
N GLU A 71 1.59 -8.54 4.44
CA GLU A 71 0.39 -9.37 4.33
C GLU A 71 -0.81 -8.55 3.84
N THR A 72 -0.83 -7.24 4.11
CA THR A 72 -1.93 -6.35 3.75
C THR A 72 -1.42 -5.04 3.13
N LEU A 73 -1.91 -4.75 1.93
CA LEU A 73 -1.78 -3.45 1.26
C LEU A 73 -3.16 -2.84 1.07
N ASP A 74 -3.39 -1.70 1.69
CA ASP A 74 -4.63 -0.93 1.60
C ASP A 74 -4.31 0.48 1.09
N ALA A 75 -4.54 0.68 -0.20
CA ALA A 75 -4.27 1.90 -0.96
C ALA A 75 -5.56 2.51 -1.54
N GLN A 76 -6.72 2.21 -0.96
CA GLN A 76 -8.01 2.69 -1.47
C GLN A 76 -8.06 4.23 -1.58
N LEU A 77 -8.82 4.74 -2.55
CA LEU A 77 -9.00 6.17 -2.83
C LEU A 77 -7.71 6.92 -3.23
N CYS A 78 -6.64 6.21 -3.62
CA CYS A 78 -5.44 6.83 -4.20
C CYS A 78 -5.65 7.10 -5.69
N SER A 79 -6.41 8.15 -6.02
CA SER A 79 -6.85 8.43 -7.40
C SER A 79 -5.71 8.60 -8.41
N SER A 80 -4.51 9.03 -7.99
CA SER A 80 -3.34 9.20 -8.86
C SER A 80 -2.44 7.97 -8.94
N LEU A 81 -2.70 6.91 -8.17
CA LEU A 81 -1.85 5.72 -8.14
C LEU A 81 -1.96 5.00 -9.48
N GLN A 82 -0.85 4.93 -10.22
CA GLN A 82 -0.83 4.36 -11.57
C GLN A 82 -0.34 2.92 -11.60
N ILE A 83 0.59 2.59 -10.70
CA ILE A 83 1.30 1.32 -10.69
C ILE A 83 1.41 0.84 -9.25
N ILE A 84 1.13 -0.44 -9.05
CA ILE A 84 1.49 -1.17 -7.83
C ILE A 84 2.75 -1.97 -8.16
N PRO A 85 3.85 -1.81 -7.41
CA PRO A 85 5.10 -2.55 -7.62
C PRO A 85 4.88 -4.04 -7.35
N LYS A 86 5.91 -4.85 -7.58
CA LYS A 86 5.85 -6.30 -7.38
C LYS A 86 5.29 -6.64 -5.99
N ILE A 87 4.25 -7.46 -5.97
CA ILE A 87 3.60 -7.93 -4.74
C ILE A 87 4.46 -9.03 -4.09
N PRO A 88 4.64 -9.00 -2.76
CA PRO A 88 5.37 -10.05 -2.05
C PRO A 88 4.58 -11.36 -2.01
N PRO A 89 5.27 -12.51 -1.91
CA PRO A 89 4.67 -13.84 -2.07
C PRO A 89 3.68 -14.24 -0.96
N PHE A 90 3.62 -13.46 0.13
CA PHE A 90 2.76 -13.71 1.30
C PHE A 90 1.64 -12.69 1.45
N LEU A 91 1.43 -11.80 0.46
CA LEU A 91 0.32 -10.85 0.50
C LEU A 91 -1.00 -11.61 0.47
N LYS A 92 -1.88 -11.32 1.42
CA LYS A 92 -3.23 -11.89 1.53
C LYS A 92 -4.30 -10.92 1.06
N THR A 93 -4.09 -9.63 1.29
CA THR A 93 -5.07 -8.60 0.97
C THR A 93 -4.45 -7.48 0.16
N LEU A 94 -5.05 -7.22 -1.00
CA LEU A 94 -4.83 -6.03 -1.81
C LEU A 94 -6.14 -5.27 -1.99
N ASP A 95 -6.24 -4.09 -1.37
CA ASP A 95 -7.33 -3.15 -1.62
C ASP A 95 -6.80 -1.89 -2.31
N ALA A 96 -7.18 -1.72 -3.57
CA ALA A 96 -6.90 -0.57 -4.41
C ALA A 96 -8.20 0.05 -4.96
N ARG A 97 -9.33 -0.12 -4.26
CA ARG A 97 -10.62 0.45 -4.65
C ARG A 97 -10.51 1.95 -4.92
N ASP A 98 -11.18 2.43 -5.96
CA ASP A 98 -11.21 3.84 -6.38
C ASP A 98 -9.82 4.41 -6.75
N CYS A 99 -8.81 3.57 -7.02
CA CYS A 99 -7.56 3.99 -7.66
C CYS A 99 -7.76 4.22 -9.15
N LYS A 100 -8.40 5.35 -9.49
CA LYS A 100 -8.88 5.65 -10.85
C LYS A 100 -7.80 5.67 -11.93
N SER A 101 -6.55 5.98 -11.57
CA SER A 101 -5.42 6.01 -12.51
C SER A 101 -4.66 4.68 -12.61
N LEU A 102 -5.04 3.65 -11.85
CA LEU A 102 -4.35 2.37 -11.82
C LEU A 102 -4.53 1.66 -13.17
N GLN A 103 -3.44 1.43 -13.89
CA GLN A 103 -3.50 0.96 -15.28
C GLN A 103 -3.39 -0.57 -15.39
N SER A 104 -2.64 -1.18 -14.47
CA SER A 104 -2.38 -2.62 -14.44
C SER A 104 -2.10 -3.09 -13.02
N LEU A 105 -2.28 -4.39 -12.80
CA LEU A 105 -1.81 -5.07 -11.60
C LEU A 105 -0.58 -5.93 -11.92
N PRO A 106 0.34 -6.09 -10.97
CA PRO A 106 1.41 -7.09 -11.08
C PRO A 106 0.82 -8.51 -10.97
N VAL A 107 1.66 -9.52 -11.22
CA VAL A 107 1.31 -10.92 -10.97
C VAL A 107 0.89 -11.10 -9.50
N LEU A 108 -0.27 -11.73 -9.29
CA LEU A 108 -0.82 -11.96 -7.97
C LEU A 108 -0.15 -13.18 -7.32
N PRO A 109 0.20 -13.13 -6.03
CA PRO A 109 0.76 -14.27 -5.34
C PRO A 109 -0.31 -15.34 -5.08
N PRO A 110 0.06 -16.62 -4.98
CA PRO A 110 -0.88 -17.70 -4.69
C PRO A 110 -1.54 -17.56 -3.31
N SER A 111 -0.95 -16.79 -2.39
CA SER A 111 -1.47 -16.50 -1.05
C SER A 111 -2.58 -15.46 -1.02
N LEU A 112 -2.88 -14.78 -2.14
CA LEU A 112 -3.85 -13.70 -2.13
C LEU A 112 -5.26 -14.24 -1.91
N GLU A 113 -5.89 -13.80 -0.83
CA GLU A 113 -7.23 -14.20 -0.41
C GLU A 113 -8.27 -13.12 -0.80
N THR A 114 -7.86 -11.84 -0.84
CA THR A 114 -8.74 -10.71 -1.15
C THR A 114 -8.09 -9.76 -2.17
N LEU A 115 -8.81 -9.51 -3.26
CA LEU A 115 -8.49 -8.50 -4.26
C LEU A 115 -9.67 -7.54 -4.43
N ASN A 116 -9.43 -6.25 -4.19
CA ASN A 116 -10.41 -5.20 -4.42
C ASN A 116 -9.83 -4.11 -5.33
N THR A 117 -10.31 -4.06 -6.56
CA THR A 117 -10.01 -3.02 -7.57
C THR A 117 -11.28 -2.33 -8.06
N GLN A 118 -12.38 -2.42 -7.30
CA GLN A 118 -13.64 -1.78 -7.66
C GLN A 118 -13.42 -0.29 -7.98
N SER A 119 -14.08 0.21 -9.02
CA SER A 119 -13.98 1.60 -9.48
C SER A 119 -12.59 2.03 -9.98
N CYS A 120 -11.68 1.09 -10.29
CA CYS A 120 -10.42 1.37 -11.00
C CYS A 120 -10.67 1.54 -12.50
N ILE A 121 -11.19 2.70 -12.90
CA ILE A 121 -11.66 2.94 -14.29
C ILE A 121 -10.57 2.83 -15.38
N SER A 122 -9.28 2.99 -15.03
CA SER A 122 -8.16 2.86 -15.98
C SER A 122 -7.61 1.44 -16.06
N LEU A 123 -8.07 0.54 -15.19
CA LEU A 123 -7.60 -0.84 -15.14
C LEU A 123 -8.28 -1.63 -16.25
N GLN A 124 -7.53 -2.00 -17.29
CA GLN A 124 -8.11 -2.63 -18.47
C GLN A 124 -8.38 -4.14 -18.28
N THR A 125 -7.47 -4.82 -17.59
CA THR A 125 -7.50 -6.28 -17.42
C THR A 125 -6.96 -6.68 -16.06
N LEU A 126 -7.52 -7.74 -15.50
CA LEU A 126 -6.94 -8.42 -14.35
C LEU A 126 -5.90 -9.46 -14.80
N PRO A 127 -4.82 -9.68 -14.03
CA PRO A 127 -3.91 -10.80 -14.20
C PRO A 127 -4.60 -12.12 -13.85
N GLU A 128 -3.91 -13.24 -14.04
CA GLU A 128 -4.40 -14.55 -13.59
C GLU A 128 -4.70 -14.53 -12.09
N LEU A 129 -5.90 -14.99 -11.73
CA LEU A 129 -6.35 -15.01 -10.35
C LEU A 129 -5.80 -16.24 -9.62
N PRO A 130 -5.33 -16.09 -8.38
CA PRO A 130 -4.82 -17.21 -7.61
C PRO A 130 -5.95 -18.14 -7.12
N LEU A 131 -5.62 -19.41 -6.93
CA LEU A 131 -6.59 -20.44 -6.55
C LEU A 131 -7.20 -20.24 -5.14
N LEU A 132 -6.49 -19.54 -4.25
CA LEU A 132 -6.95 -19.27 -2.88
C LEU A 132 -7.76 -17.96 -2.77
N LEU A 133 -8.10 -17.32 -3.89
CA LEU A 133 -8.85 -16.07 -3.85
C LEU A 133 -10.27 -16.31 -3.36
N GLU A 134 -10.59 -15.79 -2.18
CA GLU A 134 -11.91 -15.91 -1.55
C GLU A 134 -12.82 -14.76 -1.94
N THR A 135 -12.26 -13.55 -2.07
CA THR A 135 -13.00 -12.32 -2.36
C THR A 135 -12.40 -11.57 -3.54
N LEU A 136 -13.23 -11.30 -4.55
CA LEU A 136 -12.91 -10.48 -5.71
C LEU A 136 -13.96 -9.39 -5.90
N ASN A 137 -13.53 -8.12 -5.82
CA ASN A 137 -14.31 -6.96 -6.23
C ASN A 137 -13.52 -6.21 -7.30
N ALA A 138 -13.99 -6.16 -8.54
CA ALA A 138 -13.26 -5.54 -9.65
C ALA A 138 -14.15 -4.59 -10.45
#